data_AF-A0A3M1W1Y7-F1
#
_entry.id   AF-A0A3M1W1Y7-F1
#
_cell.length_a   1.000
_cell.length_b   1.000
_cell.length_c   1.000
_cell.angle_alpha   90.00
_cell.angle_beta   90.00
_cell.angle_gamma   90.00
#
_symmetry.space_group_name_H-M   'P 1'
#
loop_
_entity.id
_entity.type
_entity.pdbx_description
1 polymer ?
#
loop_
_entity_poly.entity_id
_entity_poly.type
_entity_poly.pdbx_seq_one_letter_code
_entity_poly.pdbx_strand_id
1 'polypeptide(L)'
;MARGAVPSRARRRHGGRHRGVPEGRRSSRPSRARDASLPATRGAALPRRARAGGLRPESRHAGGAALVLERLPARAALARGARAPSAPASGRRPDRGPPHRTPDAATGGPAGGGTVTRPQGPPDTFYVRHGKRWLDLAVSLLVLILLGPLMLLIALAIKLEDGGPVFYRQERIGQGGRPYKLTKFRSMVVGAERMGAGILVERNDPRVTRVGRILRKLSLDELPQIFDVIRGDMSIVGPRPGLAYQVELYDDVQRRRLTVKPGITGWAQVSGRNAITWPERIEKDLEYIANLSLGRDLLILARTIPAVLSGADQIADADYWKKRREEKEARSRSGGGEG
;
A
#
# COMPACT_ATOMS: atom_id res chain seq x y z
N MET A 1 -30.23 -5.23 82.18
CA MET A 1 -31.69 -5.25 81.89
C MET A 1 -31.93 -4.42 80.62
N ALA A 2 -32.90 -4.66 79.74
CA ALA A 2 -33.62 -5.91 79.44
C ALA A 2 -34.39 -5.81 78.10
N ARG A 3 -34.12 -6.73 77.15
CA ARG A 3 -35.01 -7.25 76.08
C ARG A 3 -35.45 -6.28 74.95
N GLY A 4 -35.72 -6.75 73.73
CA GLY A 4 -35.47 -8.12 73.24
C GLY A 4 -35.88 -8.46 71.80
N ALA A 5 -35.38 -9.63 71.38
CA ALA A 5 -35.92 -10.67 70.50
C ALA A 5 -36.56 -10.36 69.12
N VAL A 6 -36.12 -11.15 68.13
CA VAL A 6 -36.73 -11.40 66.80
C VAL A 6 -37.82 -12.50 66.89
N PRO A 7 -38.80 -12.55 65.97
CA PRO A 7 -38.81 -13.56 64.87
C PRO A 7 -39.28 -12.95 63.51
N SER A 8 -38.90 -13.42 62.31
CA SER A 8 -38.74 -14.76 61.72
C SER A 8 -40.04 -15.40 61.20
N ARG A 9 -39.94 -16.11 60.05
CA ARG A 9 -40.98 -16.87 59.28
C ARG A 9 -41.82 -16.06 58.26
N ALA A 10 -42.30 -16.65 57.14
CA ALA A 10 -41.86 -17.86 56.41
C ALA A 10 -42.46 -17.95 54.98
N ARG A 11 -41.76 -18.75 54.14
CA ARG A 11 -42.22 -19.55 52.98
C ARG A 11 -43.71 -19.52 52.59
N ARG A 12 -43.97 -19.54 51.28
CA ARG A 12 -44.69 -20.65 50.61
C ARG A 12 -44.22 -20.86 49.16
N ARG A 13 -44.23 -22.13 48.72
CA ARG A 13 -44.12 -22.57 47.32
C ARG A 13 -45.48 -23.15 46.92
N HIS A 14 -45.86 -23.05 45.64
CA HIS A 14 -46.66 -23.97 44.80
C HIS A 14 -47.15 -23.17 43.56
N GLY A 15 -47.43 -23.77 42.39
CA GLY A 15 -47.15 -25.15 41.98
C GLY A 15 -48.02 -25.64 40.82
N GLY A 16 -47.45 -25.75 39.60
CA GLY A 16 -48.08 -26.35 38.41
C GLY A 16 -49.10 -25.46 37.69
N ARG A 17 -49.71 -25.88 36.55
CA ARG A 17 -49.33 -26.80 35.44
C ARG A 17 -50.54 -26.89 34.49
N HIS A 18 -50.33 -26.96 33.16
CA HIS A 18 -51.37 -27.28 32.13
C HIS A 18 -52.52 -26.25 32.01
N ARG A 19 -53.27 -26.08 30.91
CA ARG A 19 -53.33 -26.57 29.50
C ARG A 19 -53.62 -25.33 28.61
N GLY A 20 -53.56 -25.34 27.27
CA GLY A 20 -53.27 -26.41 26.31
C GLY A 20 -53.40 -25.89 24.86
N VAL A 21 -53.17 -26.77 23.88
CA VAL A 21 -53.23 -26.47 22.42
C VAL A 21 -54.49 -27.09 21.81
N PRO A 22 -55.15 -26.44 20.82
CA PRO A 22 -56.14 -27.09 19.97
C PRO A 22 -55.51 -27.70 18.71
N GLU A 23 -55.56 -29.04 18.60
CA GLU A 23 -55.62 -29.72 17.29
C GLU A 23 -57.04 -29.53 16.69
N GLY A 24 -57.33 -29.68 15.40
CA GLY A 24 -56.52 -30.10 14.24
C GLY A 24 -57.39 -30.90 13.25
N ARG A 25 -56.85 -31.25 12.07
CA ARG A 25 -57.32 -32.27 11.08
C ARG A 25 -56.11 -32.52 10.15
N ARG A 26 -55.52 -33.71 10.04
CA ARG A 26 -56.00 -34.98 9.44
C ARG A 26 -56.43 -34.80 7.96
N SER A 27 -55.86 -35.52 6.98
CA SER A 27 -54.77 -36.53 6.95
C SER A 27 -54.09 -36.49 5.54
N SER A 28 -53.27 -37.40 4.97
CA SER A 28 -53.08 -38.87 5.05
C SER A 28 -51.66 -39.32 4.61
N ARG A 29 -51.49 -40.59 4.22
CA ARG A 29 -50.30 -41.30 3.66
C ARG A 29 -50.82 -42.43 2.73
N PRO A 30 -50.00 -43.27 2.05
CA PRO A 30 -48.83 -43.02 1.18
C PRO A 30 -48.88 -43.87 -0.14
N SER A 31 -47.78 -43.94 -0.91
CA SER A 31 -47.07 -45.20 -1.29
C SER A 31 -46.49 -45.28 -2.74
N ARG A 32 -45.42 -46.09 -2.89
CA ARG A 32 -44.80 -46.70 -4.10
C ARG A 32 -44.23 -45.73 -5.17
N ALA A 33 -43.01 -45.85 -5.73
CA ALA A 33 -42.04 -46.93 -6.02
C ALA A 33 -42.23 -47.62 -7.39
N ARG A 34 -41.10 -48.03 -8.01
CA ARG A 34 -40.88 -48.52 -9.41
C ARG A 34 -40.71 -47.41 -10.47
N ASP A 35 -39.93 -47.55 -11.55
CA ASP A 35 -38.88 -48.54 -11.91
C ASP A 35 -37.91 -47.93 -12.98
N ALA A 36 -37.05 -48.77 -13.59
CA ALA A 36 -36.08 -48.50 -14.69
C ALA A 36 -36.67 -47.81 -15.96
N SER A 37 -35.93 -47.35 -17.00
CA SER A 37 -34.63 -47.80 -17.57
C SER A 37 -33.95 -46.76 -18.49
N LEU A 38 -32.70 -47.00 -18.90
CA LEU A 38 -32.02 -46.44 -20.10
C LEU A 38 -32.43 -47.27 -21.38
N PRO A 39 -31.96 -47.03 -22.66
CA PRO A 39 -30.98 -46.06 -23.17
C PRO A 39 -31.26 -45.38 -24.57
N ALA A 40 -30.43 -44.38 -24.90
CA ALA A 40 -29.80 -43.99 -26.19
C ALA A 40 -30.44 -44.18 -27.61
N THR A 41 -30.38 -43.08 -28.39
CA THR A 41 -30.18 -43.02 -29.87
C THR A 41 -29.14 -41.90 -30.17
N ARG A 42 -28.11 -42.07 -31.03
CA ARG A 42 -28.05 -41.99 -32.51
C ARG A 42 -28.74 -40.74 -33.10
N GLY A 43 -28.12 -39.89 -33.95
CA GLY A 43 -26.74 -39.84 -34.49
C GLY A 43 -26.64 -38.90 -35.72
N ALA A 44 -25.44 -38.73 -36.31
CA ALA A 44 -25.14 -37.96 -37.56
C ALA A 44 -25.33 -36.41 -37.49
N ALA A 45 -24.67 -35.57 -38.32
CA ALA A 45 -23.41 -35.70 -39.09
C ALA A 45 -22.82 -34.30 -39.41
N LEU A 46 -21.54 -34.26 -39.83
CA LEU A 46 -20.85 -33.07 -40.40
C LEU A 46 -21.05 -32.98 -41.92
N PRO A 47 -20.76 -31.82 -42.53
CA PRO A 47 -19.83 -31.82 -43.67
C PRO A 47 -18.62 -30.88 -43.51
N ARG A 48 -17.65 -30.99 -44.43
CA ARG A 48 -16.35 -30.29 -44.44
C ARG A 48 -16.09 -29.55 -45.76
N ARG A 49 -15.42 -28.40 -45.67
CA ARG A 49 -14.38 -27.83 -46.58
C ARG A 49 -14.52 -27.92 -48.12
N ALA A 50 -14.42 -26.75 -48.75
CA ALA A 50 -13.47 -26.42 -49.83
C ALA A 50 -13.03 -24.94 -49.60
N ARG A 51 -11.86 -24.35 -49.94
CA ARG A 51 -10.84 -24.49 -51.01
C ARG A 51 -11.34 -24.12 -52.43
N ALA A 52 -10.63 -23.34 -53.26
CA ALA A 52 -9.44 -22.49 -53.05
C ALA A 52 -9.22 -21.53 -54.26
N GLY A 53 -8.51 -20.40 -54.07
CA GLY A 53 -8.01 -19.51 -55.14
C GLY A 53 -9.08 -18.66 -55.86
N GLY A 54 -8.73 -17.58 -56.58
CA GLY A 54 -7.43 -16.91 -56.70
C GLY A 54 -7.41 -15.83 -57.81
N LEU A 55 -6.47 -14.89 -57.72
CA LEU A 55 -6.13 -13.84 -58.72
C LEU A 55 -7.08 -12.62 -58.88
N ARG A 56 -6.59 -11.66 -59.67
CA ARG A 56 -6.88 -10.21 -59.82
C ARG A 56 -7.12 -9.94 -61.35
N PRO A 57 -7.57 -8.76 -61.87
CA PRO A 57 -6.93 -7.45 -61.59
C PRO A 57 -7.78 -6.16 -61.77
N GLU A 58 -7.10 -5.00 -61.62
CA GLU A 58 -7.45 -3.63 -62.13
C GLU A 58 -8.77 -2.98 -61.62
N SER A 59 -8.93 -1.65 -61.52
CA SER A 59 -8.02 -0.48 -61.32
C SER A 59 -8.91 0.64 -60.67
N ARG A 60 -8.65 1.96 -60.53
CA ARG A 60 -7.59 2.91 -60.96
C ARG A 60 -7.71 4.21 -60.12
N HIS A 61 -6.64 5.01 -60.00
CA HIS A 61 -6.62 6.43 -59.56
C HIS A 61 -7.03 6.77 -58.09
N ALA A 62 -6.53 7.85 -57.45
CA ALA A 62 -5.34 8.71 -57.69
C ALA A 62 -4.96 9.51 -56.42
N GLY A 63 -3.75 10.08 -56.39
CA GLY A 63 -3.31 11.06 -55.38
C GLY A 63 -2.51 10.47 -54.20
N GLY A 64 -1.25 10.84 -53.92
CA GLY A 64 -0.30 11.61 -54.75
C GLY A 64 0.47 12.71 -54.00
N ALA A 65 1.39 12.34 -53.10
CA ALA A 65 2.46 13.21 -52.62
C ALA A 65 3.66 12.36 -52.16
N ALA A 66 4.87 12.77 -52.51
CA ALA A 66 6.14 12.12 -52.14
C ALA A 66 7.19 13.22 -51.82
N LEU A 67 8.48 12.83 -51.75
CA LEU A 67 9.66 13.63 -51.35
C LEU A 67 9.84 13.82 -49.82
N VAL A 68 11.05 13.73 -49.25
CA VAL A 68 12.30 13.16 -49.82
C VAL A 68 13.20 12.58 -48.72
N LEU A 69 14.17 11.74 -49.13
CA LEU A 69 15.27 11.25 -48.30
C LEU A 69 16.47 12.23 -48.34
N GLU A 70 17.01 12.57 -47.18
CA GLU A 70 18.37 13.10 -47.02
C GLU A 70 19.15 12.17 -46.07
N ARG A 71 20.48 12.17 -46.15
CA ARG A 71 21.32 11.05 -45.68
C ARG A 71 22.61 11.53 -45.00
N LEU A 72 22.99 10.81 -43.93
CA LEU A 72 24.39 10.68 -43.44
C LEU A 72 24.99 11.97 -42.83
N PRO A 73 26.20 11.92 -42.20
CA PRO A 73 27.06 10.77 -41.95
C PRO A 73 27.34 10.46 -40.47
N ALA A 74 27.68 9.19 -40.21
CA ALA A 74 28.46 8.83 -39.03
C ALA A 74 29.95 9.10 -39.31
N ARG A 75 30.71 9.56 -38.31
CA ARG A 75 32.18 9.60 -38.37
C ARG A 75 32.78 9.25 -37.01
N ALA A 76 33.69 8.29 -37.00
CA ALA A 76 34.46 7.90 -35.82
C ALA A 76 35.80 8.67 -35.80
N ALA A 77 36.30 8.96 -34.60
CA ALA A 77 37.67 9.39 -34.37
C ALA A 77 38.12 8.90 -32.99
N LEU A 78 39.22 8.15 -32.94
CA LEU A 78 39.94 7.90 -31.68
C LEU A 78 40.82 9.10 -31.36
N ALA A 79 41.04 9.38 -30.07
CA ALA A 79 42.35 9.21 -29.41
C ALA A 79 42.56 10.16 -28.21
N ARG A 80 43.55 9.79 -27.38
CA ARG A 80 44.24 10.58 -26.34
C ARG A 80 43.40 10.97 -25.11
N GLY A 81 43.66 10.21 -24.04
CA GLY A 81 42.99 10.34 -22.75
C GLY A 81 43.18 11.69 -22.05
N ALA A 82 42.10 12.09 -21.37
CA ALA A 82 42.13 13.05 -20.28
C ALA A 82 42.37 12.30 -18.95
N ARG A 83 43.16 12.90 -18.04
CA ARG A 83 43.44 12.31 -16.72
C ARG A 83 42.18 12.33 -15.83
N ALA A 84 42.08 11.37 -14.92
CA ALA A 84 41.17 11.47 -13.79
C ALA A 84 41.54 12.69 -12.93
N PRO A 85 40.57 13.50 -12.45
CA PRO A 85 40.85 14.57 -11.50
C PRO A 85 41.30 13.97 -10.17
N SER A 86 42.48 14.38 -9.70
CA SER A 86 43.07 13.97 -8.43
C SER A 86 42.25 14.47 -7.24
N ALA A 87 42.18 13.67 -6.17
CA ALA A 87 41.55 14.09 -4.92
C ALA A 87 42.30 15.28 -4.28
N PRO A 88 41.60 16.32 -3.77
CA PRO A 88 42.21 17.34 -2.95
C PRO A 88 42.54 16.78 -1.56
N ALA A 89 43.79 16.94 -1.11
CA ALA A 89 44.21 16.54 0.23
C ALA A 89 43.76 17.56 1.30
N SER A 90 43.49 17.07 2.50
CA SER A 90 43.62 17.79 3.79
C SER A 90 43.23 19.29 3.82
N GLY A 91 41.93 19.59 3.73
CA GLY A 91 41.37 20.92 4.00
C GLY A 91 40.68 20.99 5.36
N ARG A 92 41.10 21.94 6.20
CA ARG A 92 40.69 22.22 7.61
C ARG A 92 39.26 21.81 8.02
N ARG A 93 39.14 21.20 9.20
CA ARG A 93 37.85 21.11 9.94
C ARG A 93 37.31 22.53 10.19
N PRO A 94 36.01 22.82 10.00
CA PRO A 94 35.40 24.01 10.56
C PRO A 94 35.41 23.91 12.10
N ASP A 95 35.50 25.05 12.77
CA ASP A 95 35.72 25.11 14.21
C ASP A 95 34.49 24.65 15.00
N ARG A 96 34.72 24.04 16.17
CA ARG A 96 33.65 23.68 17.10
C ARG A 96 33.43 24.84 18.06
N GLY A 97 32.52 25.73 17.68
CA GLY A 97 31.95 26.71 18.61
C GLY A 97 31.51 26.04 19.92
N PRO A 98 31.72 26.70 21.08
CA PRO A 98 31.52 26.07 22.38
C PRO A 98 30.06 25.60 22.56
N PRO A 99 29.82 24.49 23.27
CA PRO A 99 28.48 23.99 23.49
C PRO A 99 27.65 25.04 24.25
N HIS A 100 26.49 25.41 23.69
CA HIS A 100 25.51 26.22 24.40
C HIS A 100 25.15 25.53 25.71
N ARG A 101 25.43 26.19 26.84
CA ARG A 101 24.97 25.73 28.16
C ARG A 101 23.45 25.68 28.16
N THR A 102 22.89 24.50 28.38
CA THR A 102 21.53 24.38 28.91
C THR A 102 21.49 25.05 30.29
N PRO A 103 20.53 25.95 30.57
CA PRO A 103 20.28 26.38 31.93
C PRO A 103 19.74 25.18 32.72
N ASP A 104 20.44 24.77 33.77
CA ASP A 104 19.93 23.78 34.71
C ASP A 104 18.76 24.35 35.52
N ALA A 105 17.91 23.46 36.03
CA ALA A 105 16.62 23.83 36.60
C ALA A 105 16.74 24.52 37.97
N ALA A 106 16.02 25.63 38.13
CA ALA A 106 15.78 26.30 39.42
C ALA A 106 14.27 26.55 39.63
N THR A 107 13.68 25.68 40.44
CA THR A 107 12.44 25.77 41.24
C THR A 107 11.62 27.06 41.20
N GLY A 108 10.31 26.97 40.89
CA GLY A 108 9.34 28.02 41.24
C GLY A 108 7.89 27.85 40.72
N GLY A 109 6.92 27.66 41.64
CA GLY A 109 5.50 28.01 41.43
C GLY A 109 4.56 26.95 40.80
N PRO A 110 3.44 26.57 41.45
CA PRO A 110 2.40 25.74 40.87
C PRO A 110 1.11 26.52 40.53
N ALA A 111 0.76 26.65 39.24
CA ALA A 111 -0.60 26.96 38.75
C ALA A 111 -0.70 26.72 37.23
N GLY A 112 -1.92 26.46 36.73
CA GLY A 112 -2.21 26.39 35.27
C GLY A 112 -2.38 24.97 34.74
N GLY A 113 -3.59 24.42 34.87
CA GLY A 113 -3.96 23.07 34.40
C GLY A 113 -4.11 22.93 32.88
N GLY A 114 -3.11 23.34 32.11
CA GLY A 114 -3.02 23.09 30.66
C GLY A 114 -2.28 21.78 30.39
N THR A 115 -3.00 20.68 30.17
CA THR A 115 -2.38 19.41 29.76
C THR A 115 -1.88 19.52 28.31
N VAL A 116 -0.68 20.08 28.14
CA VAL A 116 0.09 20.06 26.89
C VAL A 116 0.39 18.61 26.56
N THR A 117 -0.54 18.00 25.82
CA THR A 117 -0.53 16.57 25.53
C THR A 117 0.68 16.29 24.63
N ARG A 118 1.75 15.76 25.24
CA ARG A 118 3.00 15.43 24.52
C ARG A 118 2.67 14.67 23.23
N PRO A 119 3.35 14.96 22.11
CA PRO A 119 3.05 14.34 20.83
C PRO A 119 3.17 12.83 20.96
N GLN A 120 2.03 12.13 20.90
CA GLN A 120 1.97 10.70 21.11
C GLN A 120 2.63 9.99 19.91
N GLY A 121 3.93 9.70 20.04
CA GLY A 121 4.65 8.76 19.21
C GLY A 121 4.28 7.31 19.54
N PRO A 122 5.08 6.32 19.08
CA PRO A 122 4.84 4.93 19.45
C PRO A 122 5.06 4.70 20.96
N PRO A 123 4.33 3.75 21.58
CA PRO A 123 4.48 3.44 23.00
C PRO A 123 5.87 2.84 23.28
N ASP A 124 6.49 3.26 24.38
CA ASP A 124 7.91 3.01 24.68
C ASP A 124 8.16 1.60 25.25
N THR A 125 7.83 0.58 24.46
CA THR A 125 7.89 -0.83 24.86
C THR A 125 9.18 -1.52 24.42
N PHE A 126 9.56 -2.59 25.11
CA PHE A 126 10.66 -3.47 24.69
C PHE A 126 10.48 -3.99 23.25
N TYR A 127 9.24 -4.25 22.82
CA TYR A 127 8.96 -4.63 21.44
C TYR A 127 9.27 -3.50 20.45
N VAL A 128 8.82 -2.26 20.72
CA VAL A 128 9.07 -1.11 19.86
C VAL A 128 10.56 -0.79 19.76
N ARG A 129 11.30 -0.85 20.87
CA ARG A 129 12.75 -0.59 20.90
C ARG A 129 13.59 -1.68 20.24
N HIS A 130 13.30 -2.95 20.51
CA HIS A 130 14.20 -4.07 20.15
C HIS A 130 13.52 -5.13 19.28
N GLY A 131 12.31 -5.56 19.64
CA GLY A 131 11.62 -6.70 18.99
C GLY A 131 11.17 -6.45 17.54
N LYS A 132 10.69 -5.24 17.22
CA LYS A 132 10.12 -4.93 15.89
C LYS A 132 11.14 -5.12 14.76
N ARG A 133 12.41 -4.77 14.99
CA ARG A 133 13.47 -4.96 13.99
C ARG A 133 13.74 -6.45 13.71
N TRP A 134 13.65 -7.31 14.73
CA TRP A 134 13.80 -8.75 14.55
C TRP A 134 12.60 -9.37 13.82
N LEU A 135 11.37 -8.93 14.11
CA LEU A 135 10.19 -9.34 13.34
C LEU A 135 10.32 -8.91 11.86
N ASP A 136 10.70 -7.65 11.61
CA ASP A 136 10.92 -7.12 10.27
C ASP A 136 11.90 -7.97 9.47
N LEU A 137 13.04 -8.33 10.07
CA LEU A 137 14.07 -9.15 9.42
C LEU A 137 13.62 -10.60 9.24
N ALA A 138 13.03 -11.24 10.25
CA ALA A 138 12.58 -12.63 10.17
C ALA A 138 11.51 -12.82 9.08
N VAL A 139 10.51 -11.93 9.01
CA VAL A 139 9.48 -11.97 7.96
C VAL A 139 10.08 -11.60 6.59
N SER A 140 11.00 -10.62 6.51
CA SER A 140 11.69 -10.29 5.25
C SER A 140 12.44 -11.49 4.67
N LEU A 141 13.21 -12.20 5.51
CA LEU A 141 14.01 -13.36 5.09
C LEU A 141 13.11 -14.53 4.71
N LEU A 142 12.04 -14.80 5.46
CA LEU A 142 11.07 -15.85 5.13
C LEU A 142 10.42 -15.60 3.77
N VAL A 143 9.96 -14.37 3.50
CA VAL A 143 9.35 -14.05 2.19
C VAL A 143 10.38 -14.03 1.07
N LEU A 144 11.63 -13.62 1.33
CA LEU A 144 12.72 -13.69 0.35
C LEU A 144 13.10 -15.15 0.00
N ILE A 145 13.05 -16.08 0.96
CA ILE A 145 13.27 -17.50 0.70
C ILE A 145 12.10 -18.09 -0.11
N LEU A 146 10.85 -17.86 0.33
CA LEU A 146 9.67 -18.47 -0.29
C LEU A 146 9.32 -17.87 -1.66
N LEU A 147 9.49 -16.56 -1.85
CA LEU A 147 9.13 -15.86 -3.09
C LEU A 147 10.34 -15.41 -3.92
N GLY A 148 11.57 -15.60 -3.45
CA GLY A 148 12.80 -15.27 -4.20
C GLY A 148 12.85 -15.88 -5.61
N PRO A 149 12.52 -17.17 -5.81
CA PRO A 149 12.43 -17.76 -7.15
C PRO A 149 11.38 -17.08 -8.05
N LEU A 150 10.22 -16.74 -7.48
CA LEU A 150 9.16 -16.00 -8.20
C LEU A 150 9.63 -14.58 -8.55
N MET A 151 10.34 -13.89 -7.64
CA MET A 151 10.93 -12.58 -7.88
C MET A 151 11.96 -12.61 -9.02
N LEU A 152 12.74 -13.69 -9.14
CA LEU A 152 13.67 -13.89 -10.26
C LEU A 152 12.93 -14.12 -11.60
N LEU A 153 11.85 -14.92 -11.61
CA LEU A 153 11.02 -15.10 -12.81
C LEU A 153 10.33 -13.79 -13.23
N ILE A 154 9.84 -12.99 -12.27
CA ILE A 154 9.30 -11.65 -12.52
C ILE A 154 10.37 -10.72 -13.10
N ALA A 155 11.58 -10.73 -12.53
CA ALA A 155 12.70 -9.94 -13.03
C ALA A 155 13.06 -10.30 -14.49
N LEU A 156 13.08 -11.60 -14.81
CA LEU A 156 13.30 -12.08 -16.17
C LEU A 156 12.16 -11.65 -17.12
N ALA A 157 10.90 -11.79 -16.72
CA ALA A 157 9.75 -11.38 -17.52
C ALA A 157 9.77 -9.87 -17.85
N ILE A 158 10.08 -9.01 -16.87
CA ILE A 158 10.24 -7.56 -17.09
C ILE A 158 11.43 -7.26 -18.02
N LYS A 159 12.49 -8.06 -17.96
CA LYS A 159 13.68 -7.88 -18.80
C LYS A 159 13.46 -8.33 -20.25
N LEU A 160 12.67 -9.38 -20.46
CA LEU A 160 12.31 -9.90 -21.78
C LEU A 160 11.22 -9.07 -22.48
N GLU A 161 10.40 -8.30 -21.74
CA GLU A 161 9.29 -7.55 -22.34
C GLU A 161 9.75 -6.35 -23.20
N ASP A 162 10.75 -5.59 -22.76
CA ASP A 162 11.27 -4.42 -23.49
C ASP A 162 12.77 -4.14 -23.30
N GLY A 163 13.53 -5.05 -22.68
CA GLY A 163 14.96 -4.88 -22.43
C GLY A 163 15.33 -3.86 -21.35
N GLY A 164 14.37 -3.20 -20.70
CA GLY A 164 14.60 -2.12 -19.72
C GLY A 164 15.19 -2.55 -18.35
N PRO A 165 15.16 -1.66 -17.35
CA PRO A 165 15.57 -1.96 -15.99
C PRO A 165 14.51 -2.78 -15.24
N VAL A 166 14.91 -3.76 -14.43
CA VAL A 166 13.97 -4.57 -13.63
C VAL A 166 13.27 -3.77 -12.55
N PHE A 167 14.01 -2.89 -11.86
CA PHE A 167 13.51 -2.13 -10.72
C PHE A 167 13.18 -0.68 -11.11
N TYR A 168 12.00 -0.24 -10.68
CA TYR A 168 11.67 1.18 -10.55
C TYR A 168 12.04 1.64 -9.14
N ARG A 169 12.52 2.88 -9.00
CA ARG A 169 12.83 3.49 -7.71
C ARG A 169 12.18 4.86 -7.65
N GLN A 170 11.50 5.15 -6.54
CA GLN A 170 10.83 6.43 -6.34
C GLN A 170 11.14 6.97 -4.95
N GLU A 171 11.34 8.27 -4.85
CA GLU A 171 11.61 8.90 -3.56
C GLU A 171 10.37 8.87 -2.64
N ARG A 172 10.62 8.62 -1.37
CA ARG A 172 9.63 8.58 -0.29
C ARG A 172 10.23 9.17 0.97
N ILE A 173 9.38 9.69 1.83
CA ILE A 173 9.75 10.14 3.16
C ILE A 173 9.53 9.00 4.16
N GLY A 174 10.58 8.66 4.90
CA GLY A 174 10.59 7.65 5.94
C GLY A 174 10.63 8.25 7.36
N GLN A 175 11.13 7.46 8.31
CA GLN A 175 11.17 7.85 9.72
C GLN A 175 11.98 9.14 9.94
N GLY A 176 11.46 10.04 10.78
CA GLY A 176 12.09 11.32 11.10
C GLY A 176 12.17 12.29 9.93
N GLY A 177 11.33 12.13 8.90
CA GLY A 177 11.34 12.99 7.71
C GLY A 177 12.46 12.69 6.71
N ARG A 178 13.22 11.60 6.89
CA ARG A 178 14.38 11.28 6.05
C ARG A 178 13.93 10.74 4.67
N PRO A 179 14.44 11.29 3.55
CA PRO A 179 14.14 10.75 2.23
C PRO A 179 14.86 9.41 1.98
N TYR A 180 14.19 8.47 1.32
CA TYR A 180 14.74 7.20 0.86
C TYR A 180 14.17 6.81 -0.51
N LYS A 181 14.82 5.87 -1.20
CA LYS A 181 14.41 5.40 -2.53
C LYS A 181 13.70 4.05 -2.41
N LEU A 182 12.37 4.10 -2.34
CA LEU A 182 11.50 2.93 -2.32
C LEU A 182 11.65 2.15 -3.64
N THR A 183 11.87 0.84 -3.54
CA THR A 183 12.14 -0.08 -4.63
C THR A 183 10.88 -0.86 -5.01
N LYS A 184 10.55 -0.88 -6.31
CA LYS A 184 9.47 -1.71 -6.89
C LYS A 184 9.97 -2.45 -8.11
N PHE A 185 9.25 -3.49 -8.52
CA PHE A 185 9.36 -3.95 -9.91
C PHE A 185 8.77 -2.88 -10.85
N ARG A 186 9.42 -2.68 -11.98
CA ARG A 186 8.90 -1.77 -13.00
C ARG A 186 7.66 -2.38 -13.65
N SER A 187 6.54 -1.68 -13.54
CA SER A 187 5.24 -2.07 -14.15
C SER A 187 4.79 -1.16 -15.29
N MET A 188 5.64 -0.21 -15.70
CA MET A 188 5.36 0.82 -16.69
C MET A 188 6.58 1.04 -17.61
N VAL A 189 6.38 1.63 -18.78
CA VAL A 189 7.45 1.96 -19.74
C VAL A 189 8.52 2.86 -19.10
N VAL A 190 9.75 2.82 -19.63
CA VAL A 190 10.87 3.61 -19.09
C VAL A 190 10.57 5.11 -19.28
N GLY A 191 10.60 5.87 -18.19
CA GLY A 191 10.30 7.30 -18.22
C GLY A 191 8.82 7.66 -18.15
N ALA A 192 7.92 6.69 -17.87
CA ALA A 192 6.49 6.92 -17.72
C ALA A 192 6.15 8.08 -16.77
N GLU A 193 6.95 8.32 -15.73
CA GLU A 193 6.80 9.42 -14.77
C GLU A 193 6.95 10.83 -15.39
N ARG A 194 7.48 10.94 -16.61
CA ARG A 194 7.57 12.18 -17.42
C ARG A 194 6.53 12.25 -18.54
N MET A 195 5.56 11.33 -18.57
CA MET A 195 4.55 11.20 -19.64
C MET A 195 3.14 11.34 -19.07
N GLY A 196 2.22 12.00 -19.79
CA GLY A 196 0.81 12.10 -19.41
C GLY A 196 0.59 12.65 -18.00
N ALA A 197 -0.21 11.97 -17.18
CA ALA A 197 -0.48 12.32 -15.77
C ALA A 197 0.73 12.20 -14.80
N GLY A 198 1.94 11.96 -15.31
CA GLY A 198 3.18 11.97 -14.54
C GLY A 198 3.23 10.88 -13.47
N ILE A 199 3.27 11.26 -12.19
CA ILE A 199 3.32 10.32 -11.06
C ILE A 199 1.96 9.66 -10.78
N LEU A 200 0.86 10.28 -11.17
CA LEU A 200 -0.48 9.66 -11.08
C LEU A 200 -0.60 8.55 -12.13
N VAL A 201 -1.37 7.51 -11.84
CA VAL A 201 -1.61 6.39 -12.76
C VAL A 201 -3.11 6.20 -12.91
N GLU A 202 -3.58 6.19 -14.16
CA GLU A 202 -5.00 6.21 -14.50
C GLU A 202 -5.59 4.79 -14.60
N ARG A 203 -6.92 4.71 -14.72
CA ARG A 203 -7.60 3.45 -15.01
C ARG A 203 -7.35 3.08 -16.47
N ASN A 204 -6.77 1.89 -16.70
CA ASN A 204 -6.30 1.42 -18.01
C ASN A 204 -5.17 2.27 -18.65
N ASP A 205 -4.35 2.91 -17.81
CA ASP A 205 -3.20 3.74 -18.22
C ASP A 205 -2.32 3.07 -19.31
N PRO A 206 -2.13 3.71 -20.49
CA PRO A 206 -1.42 3.12 -21.62
C PRO A 206 0.08 2.94 -21.36
N ARG A 207 0.64 3.58 -20.32
CA ARG A 207 2.06 3.44 -19.93
C ARG A 207 2.33 2.12 -19.19
N VAL A 208 1.29 1.39 -18.75
CA VAL A 208 1.41 0.11 -18.02
C VAL A 208 1.65 -1.04 -18.98
N THR A 209 2.75 -1.78 -18.77
CA THR A 209 3.16 -2.89 -19.64
C THR A 209 2.28 -4.14 -19.46
N ARG A 210 2.42 -5.17 -20.30
CA ARG A 210 1.62 -6.40 -20.23
C ARG A 210 1.97 -7.19 -18.96
N VAL A 211 3.27 -7.35 -18.67
CA VAL A 211 3.73 -7.94 -17.40
C VAL A 211 3.33 -7.02 -16.23
N GLY A 212 3.54 -5.71 -16.37
CA GLY A 212 3.18 -4.71 -15.37
C GLY A 212 1.71 -4.74 -14.95
N ARG A 213 0.79 -5.01 -15.88
CA ARG A 213 -0.65 -5.17 -15.62
C ARG A 213 -0.94 -6.35 -14.69
N ILE A 214 -0.26 -7.48 -14.88
CA ILE A 214 -0.38 -8.66 -14.02
C ILE A 214 0.20 -8.35 -12.63
N LEU A 215 1.40 -7.76 -12.59
CA LEU A 215 2.07 -7.40 -11.33
C LEU A 215 1.20 -6.48 -10.46
N ARG A 216 0.65 -5.40 -11.05
CA ARG A 216 -0.22 -4.45 -10.35
C ARG A 216 -1.53 -5.08 -9.89
N LYS A 217 -2.16 -5.95 -10.71
CA LYS A 217 -3.39 -6.67 -10.33
C LYS A 217 -3.17 -7.55 -9.10
N LEU A 218 -2.01 -8.20 -9.02
CA LEU A 218 -1.66 -9.12 -7.93
C LEU A 218 -0.86 -8.46 -6.79
N SER A 219 -0.65 -7.13 -6.84
CA SER A 219 0.25 -6.37 -5.94
C SER A 219 1.70 -6.89 -5.88
N LEU A 220 2.13 -7.70 -6.86
CA LEU A 220 3.47 -8.30 -6.92
C LEU A 220 4.55 -7.25 -7.26
N ASP A 221 4.19 -6.09 -7.80
CA ASP A 221 5.14 -4.99 -8.05
C ASP A 221 5.77 -4.44 -6.76
N GLU A 222 5.13 -4.68 -5.62
CA GLU A 222 5.56 -4.21 -4.30
C GLU A 222 6.57 -5.16 -3.61
N LEU A 223 6.79 -6.40 -4.10
CA LEU A 223 7.70 -7.37 -3.49
C LEU A 223 9.14 -6.87 -3.24
N PRO A 224 9.79 -6.07 -4.12
CA PRO A 224 11.14 -5.58 -3.88
C PRO A 224 11.30 -4.62 -2.69
N GLN A 225 10.20 -4.13 -2.08
CA GLN A 225 10.25 -3.34 -0.84
C GLN A 225 10.83 -4.15 0.34
N ILE A 226 10.84 -5.49 0.26
CA ILE A 226 11.53 -6.37 1.21
C ILE A 226 13.02 -5.99 1.33
N PHE A 227 13.68 -5.57 0.25
CA PHE A 227 15.07 -5.11 0.31
C PHE A 227 15.22 -3.77 1.04
N ASP A 228 14.19 -2.91 1.01
CA ASP A 228 14.15 -1.64 1.75
C ASP A 228 13.87 -1.88 3.24
N VAL A 229 13.09 -2.91 3.59
CA VAL A 229 12.96 -3.40 4.97
C VAL A 229 14.27 -4.01 5.46
N ILE A 230 14.96 -4.83 4.66
CA ILE A 230 16.27 -5.41 5.03
C ILE A 230 17.31 -4.32 5.26
N ARG A 231 17.41 -3.32 4.37
CA ARG A 231 18.26 -2.11 4.59
C ARG A 231 17.84 -1.30 5.82
N GLY A 232 16.56 -1.36 6.19
CA GLY A 232 16.01 -0.70 7.36
C GLY A 232 15.45 0.69 7.09
N ASP A 233 15.23 1.04 5.82
CA ASP A 233 14.49 2.23 5.41
C ASP A 233 12.98 2.08 5.75
N MET A 234 12.48 0.84 5.69
CA MET A 234 11.09 0.46 5.94
C MET A 234 10.96 -0.56 7.09
N SER A 235 9.71 -0.80 7.49
CA SER A 235 9.25 -1.94 8.30
C SER A 235 8.29 -2.80 7.46
N ILE A 236 8.03 -4.05 7.85
CA ILE A 236 6.94 -4.84 7.23
C ILE A 236 5.59 -4.19 7.54
N VAL A 237 5.39 -3.75 8.78
CA VAL A 237 4.12 -3.16 9.28
C VAL A 237 4.34 -1.71 9.72
N GLY A 238 3.60 -0.78 9.13
CA GLY A 238 3.69 0.65 9.43
C GLY A 238 2.83 1.53 8.52
N PRO A 239 2.82 2.86 8.73
CA PRO A 239 2.11 3.83 7.89
C PRO A 239 2.53 3.75 6.42
N ARG A 240 1.63 4.05 5.48
CA ARG A 240 2.00 4.02 4.05
C ARG A 240 3.06 5.09 3.72
N PRO A 241 4.16 4.74 3.00
CA PRO A 241 5.22 5.69 2.62
C PRO A 241 4.70 6.97 1.96
N GLY A 242 5.00 8.12 2.56
CA GLY A 242 4.58 9.43 2.06
C GLY A 242 5.41 9.92 0.87
N LEU A 243 4.77 10.51 -0.13
CA LEU A 243 5.45 11.30 -1.16
C LEU A 243 5.88 12.66 -0.57
N ALA A 244 7.00 13.23 -1.02
CA ALA A 244 7.54 14.50 -0.50
C ALA A 244 6.49 15.63 -0.49
N TYR A 245 5.84 15.88 -1.64
CA TYR A 245 4.78 16.88 -1.77
C TYR A 245 3.56 16.64 -0.87
N GLN A 246 3.33 15.41 -0.38
CA GLN A 246 2.27 15.15 0.60
C GLN A 246 2.73 15.57 1.99
N VAL A 247 3.96 15.21 2.37
CA VAL A 247 4.57 15.57 3.67
C VAL A 247 4.72 17.09 3.84
N GLU A 248 4.97 17.82 2.75
CA GLU A 248 4.97 19.28 2.70
C GLU A 248 3.58 19.90 3.00
N LEU A 249 2.51 19.11 2.92
CA LEU A 249 1.11 19.48 3.19
C LEU A 249 0.58 18.87 4.52
N TYR A 250 1.41 18.14 5.27
CA TYR A 250 1.07 17.60 6.59
C TYR A 250 1.13 18.72 7.65
N ASP A 251 0.03 18.86 8.39
CA ASP A 251 0.01 19.51 9.71
C ASP A 251 0.75 18.67 10.77
N ASP A 252 0.88 19.20 11.99
CA ASP A 252 1.66 18.58 13.06
C ASP A 252 1.08 17.24 13.56
N VAL A 253 -0.23 17.03 13.43
CA VAL A 253 -0.87 15.75 13.75
C VAL A 253 -0.55 14.73 12.66
N GLN A 254 -0.66 15.11 11.38
CA GLN A 254 -0.27 14.28 10.24
C GLN A 254 1.23 13.94 10.24
N ARG A 255 2.09 14.87 10.67
CA ARG A 255 3.55 14.66 10.84
C ARG A 255 3.90 13.55 11.83
N ARG A 256 3.04 13.25 12.81
CA ARG A 256 3.24 12.09 13.71
C ARG A 256 3.36 10.76 12.96
N ARG A 257 2.81 10.64 11.74
CA ARG A 257 2.98 9.46 10.86
C ARG A 257 4.45 9.15 10.50
N LEU A 258 5.35 10.13 10.67
CA LEU A 258 6.79 9.99 10.43
C LEU A 258 7.60 9.59 11.69
N THR A 259 6.95 9.39 12.84
CA THR A 259 7.66 8.97 14.08
C THR A 259 8.16 7.53 14.04
N VAL A 260 7.55 6.69 13.18
CA VAL A 260 7.92 5.29 12.93
C VAL A 260 8.39 5.09 11.50
N LYS A 261 8.96 3.92 11.19
CA LYS A 261 9.27 3.54 9.81
C LYS A 261 7.97 3.27 9.03
N PRO A 262 7.89 3.66 7.75
CA PRO A 262 6.75 3.34 6.92
C PRO A 262 6.72 1.83 6.61
N GLY A 263 5.52 1.30 6.40
CA GLY A 263 5.26 -0.13 6.21
C GLY A 263 5.01 -0.53 4.76
N ILE A 264 5.27 -1.79 4.45
CA ILE A 264 4.71 -2.44 3.25
C ILE A 264 3.19 -2.60 3.45
N THR A 265 2.80 -3.24 4.56
CA THR A 265 1.42 -3.28 5.06
C THR A 265 1.27 -2.41 6.31
N GLY A 266 0.04 -2.21 6.77
CA GLY A 266 -0.31 -1.27 7.84
C GLY A 266 -1.81 -1.32 8.16
N TRP A 267 -2.22 -0.60 9.21
CA TRP A 267 -3.62 -0.64 9.66
C TRP A 267 -4.58 -0.03 8.62
N ALA A 268 -4.22 1.10 8.01
CA ALA A 268 -5.00 1.69 6.90
C ALA A 268 -5.14 0.71 5.70
N GLN A 269 -4.09 -0.05 5.38
CA GLN A 269 -4.16 -1.11 4.38
C GLN A 269 -5.20 -2.17 4.76
N VAL A 270 -5.13 -2.77 5.96
CA VAL A 270 -6.05 -3.87 6.33
C VAL A 270 -7.45 -3.43 6.76
N SER A 271 -7.68 -2.12 6.97
CA SER A 271 -8.99 -1.54 7.33
C SER A 271 -9.77 -0.97 6.15
N GLY A 272 -9.24 -0.97 4.92
CA GLY A 272 -9.98 -0.50 3.74
C GLY A 272 -9.18 -0.25 2.46
N ARG A 273 -7.84 -0.29 2.50
CA ARG A 273 -6.93 -0.04 1.36
C ARG A 273 -7.23 1.29 0.63
N ASN A 274 -7.99 1.23 -0.46
CA ASN A 274 -8.31 2.35 -1.35
C ASN A 274 -9.76 2.81 -1.26
N ALA A 275 -10.62 2.11 -0.51
CA ALA A 275 -12.05 2.43 -0.35
C ALA A 275 -12.34 3.43 0.79
N ILE A 276 -11.33 3.74 1.62
CA ILE A 276 -11.38 4.77 2.67
C ILE A 276 -10.66 6.05 2.23
N THR A 277 -11.12 7.21 2.70
CA THR A 277 -10.58 8.54 2.38
C THR A 277 -9.17 8.77 2.93
N TRP A 278 -8.49 9.83 2.46
CA TRP A 278 -7.18 10.20 2.98
C TRP A 278 -7.17 10.56 4.48
N PRO A 279 -8.14 11.33 5.01
CA PRO A 279 -8.32 11.53 6.45
C PRO A 279 -8.44 10.20 7.22
N GLU A 280 -9.32 9.28 6.81
CA GLU A 280 -9.48 7.98 7.48
C GLU A 280 -8.18 7.14 7.44
N ARG A 281 -7.43 7.16 6.33
CA ARG A 281 -6.11 6.50 6.26
C ARG A 281 -5.11 7.10 7.25
N ILE A 282 -5.12 8.43 7.37
CA ILE A 282 -4.26 9.17 8.30
C ILE A 282 -4.63 8.82 9.74
N GLU A 283 -5.91 8.82 10.09
CA GLU A 283 -6.42 8.40 11.40
C GLU A 283 -6.04 6.96 11.72
N LYS A 284 -6.17 6.04 10.76
CA LYS A 284 -5.80 4.62 10.92
C LYS A 284 -4.28 4.44 11.09
N ASP A 285 -3.46 5.23 10.40
CA ASP A 285 -2.01 5.24 10.62
C ASP A 285 -1.64 5.80 12.01
N LEU A 286 -2.38 6.79 12.53
CA LEU A 286 -2.17 7.34 13.88
C LEU A 286 -2.68 6.40 14.98
N GLU A 287 -3.81 5.72 14.76
CA GLU A 287 -4.36 4.65 15.62
C GLU A 287 -3.34 3.51 15.74
N TYR A 288 -2.68 3.14 14.63
CA TYR A 288 -1.59 2.17 14.63
C TYR A 288 -0.39 2.60 15.47
N ILE A 289 0.09 3.84 15.30
CA ILE A 289 1.26 4.35 16.02
C ILE A 289 1.01 4.38 17.52
N ALA A 290 -0.14 4.92 17.97
CA ALA A 290 -0.48 4.98 19.39
C ALA A 290 -0.59 3.59 20.05
N ASN A 291 -0.94 2.54 19.28
CA ASN A 291 -1.19 1.19 19.77
C ASN A 291 -0.13 0.16 19.29
N LEU A 292 1.08 0.63 18.96
CA LEU A 292 2.11 -0.22 18.35
C LEU A 292 2.61 -1.31 19.30
N SER A 293 2.30 -2.56 18.97
CA SER A 293 2.63 -3.74 19.77
C SER A 293 2.80 -4.97 18.88
N LEU A 294 3.47 -6.01 19.39
CA LEU A 294 3.66 -7.27 18.66
C LEU A 294 2.32 -7.89 18.24
N GLY A 295 1.33 -7.92 19.14
CA GLY A 295 -0.01 -8.43 18.84
C GLY A 295 -0.71 -7.63 17.73
N ARG A 296 -0.51 -6.30 17.68
CA ARG A 296 -1.06 -5.44 16.62
C ARG A 296 -0.38 -5.66 15.28
N ASP A 297 0.96 -5.82 15.25
CA ASP A 297 1.71 -6.15 14.03
C ASP A 297 1.31 -7.54 13.49
N LEU A 298 1.21 -8.55 14.36
CA LEU A 298 0.75 -9.91 13.98
C LEU A 298 -0.69 -9.91 13.48
N LEU A 299 -1.60 -9.14 14.09
CA LEU A 299 -2.98 -8.98 13.62
C LEU A 299 -3.05 -8.34 12.23
N ILE A 300 -2.19 -7.36 11.94
CA ILE A 300 -2.10 -6.74 10.60
C ILE A 300 -1.53 -7.73 9.60
N LEU A 301 -0.49 -8.49 9.93
CA LEU A 301 0.05 -9.55 9.07
C LEU A 301 -1.02 -10.58 8.70
N ALA A 302 -1.75 -11.11 9.68
CA ALA A 302 -2.84 -12.06 9.46
C ALA A 302 -3.95 -11.50 8.56
N ARG A 303 -4.34 -10.23 8.76
CA ARG A 303 -5.36 -9.55 7.93
C ARG A 303 -4.85 -9.12 6.54
N THR A 304 -3.53 -9.05 6.33
CA THR A 304 -2.95 -8.66 5.04
C THR A 304 -3.20 -9.72 3.97
N ILE A 305 -3.18 -11.01 4.34
CA ILE A 305 -3.39 -12.13 3.40
C ILE A 305 -4.76 -12.01 2.68
N PRO A 306 -5.93 -11.99 3.38
CA PRO A 306 -7.21 -11.82 2.70
C PRO A 306 -7.35 -10.44 2.05
N ALA A 307 -6.79 -9.37 2.62
CA ALA A 307 -6.87 -8.03 2.05
C ALA A 307 -6.10 -7.86 0.73
N VAL A 308 -5.05 -8.66 0.49
CA VAL A 308 -4.36 -8.74 -0.81
C VAL A 308 -5.21 -9.53 -1.82
N LEU A 309 -5.78 -10.67 -1.41
CA LEU A 309 -6.58 -11.55 -2.27
C LEU A 309 -7.94 -10.97 -2.67
N SER A 310 -8.58 -10.15 -1.82
CA SER A 310 -9.95 -9.66 -2.03
C SER A 310 -10.09 -8.57 -3.10
N GLY A 311 -8.99 -8.08 -3.69
CA GLY A 311 -9.02 -7.26 -4.92
C GLY A 311 -9.77 -5.93 -4.83
N ALA A 312 -9.95 -5.37 -3.63
CA ALA A 312 -10.83 -4.22 -3.38
C ALA A 312 -10.60 -3.01 -4.32
N ASP A 313 -11.71 -2.50 -4.87
CA ASP A 313 -11.74 -1.43 -5.87
C ASP A 313 -11.19 -0.07 -5.41
N GLN A 314 -10.87 0.78 -6.38
CA GLN A 314 -10.30 2.11 -6.16
C GLN A 314 -11.38 3.21 -6.20
N ILE A 315 -11.96 3.55 -5.04
CA ILE A 315 -12.76 4.78 -4.88
C ILE A 315 -12.45 5.43 -3.53
N ALA A 316 -11.59 6.46 -3.52
CA ALA A 316 -11.58 7.50 -2.49
C ALA A 316 -10.66 8.69 -2.86
N ASP A 317 -11.27 9.87 -2.96
CA ASP A 317 -10.67 11.23 -2.99
C ASP A 317 -9.26 11.37 -3.60
N ALA A 318 -9.19 11.31 -4.94
CA ALA A 318 -7.97 11.61 -5.68
C ALA A 318 -7.51 13.08 -5.50
N ASP A 319 -8.46 13.99 -5.31
CA ASP A 319 -8.23 15.44 -5.22
C ASP A 319 -7.82 15.92 -3.82
N TYR A 320 -7.80 15.07 -2.78
CA TYR A 320 -7.45 15.48 -1.41
C TYR A 320 -6.16 16.32 -1.34
N TRP A 321 -5.08 15.82 -1.96
CA TRP A 321 -3.78 16.50 -1.96
C TRP A 321 -3.69 17.68 -2.95
N LYS A 322 -4.67 17.81 -3.86
CA LYS A 322 -4.83 18.97 -4.74
C LYS A 322 -5.50 20.11 -3.97
N LYS A 323 -6.66 19.86 -3.36
CA LYS A 323 -7.38 20.78 -2.45
C LYS A 323 -6.44 21.31 -1.36
N ARG A 324 -5.72 20.41 -0.66
CA ARG A 324 -4.74 20.78 0.37
C ARG A 324 -3.58 21.65 -0.12
N ARG A 325 -3.21 21.57 -1.40
CA ARG A 325 -2.23 22.47 -2.01
C ARG A 325 -2.86 23.83 -2.29
N GLU A 326 -4.03 23.85 -2.92
CA GLU A 326 -4.79 25.07 -3.24
C GLU A 326 -5.10 25.88 -1.97
N GLU A 327 -5.50 25.23 -0.86
CA GLU A 327 -5.66 25.87 0.46
C GLU A 327 -4.37 26.49 1.03
N LYS A 328 -3.19 25.90 0.72
CA LYS A 328 -1.89 26.37 1.23
C LYS A 328 -1.39 27.54 0.39
N GLU A 329 -1.53 27.45 -0.92
CA GLU A 329 -1.24 28.54 -1.85
C GLU A 329 -2.14 29.76 -1.58
N ALA A 330 -3.45 29.56 -1.37
CA ALA A 330 -4.37 30.63 -1.01
C ALA A 330 -3.94 31.36 0.28
N ARG A 331 -3.61 30.61 1.34
CA ARG A 331 -3.11 31.18 2.61
C ARG A 331 -1.79 31.94 2.45
N SER A 332 -0.88 31.47 1.59
CA SER A 332 0.36 32.19 1.29
C SER A 332 0.14 33.48 0.48
N ARG A 333 -0.95 33.59 -0.28
CA ARG A 333 -1.31 34.82 -1.00
C ARG A 333 -2.03 35.82 -0.10
N SER A 334 -2.89 35.38 0.81
CA SER A 334 -3.58 36.26 1.76
C SER A 334 -2.66 36.78 2.87
N GLY A 335 -1.68 35.98 3.33
CA GLY A 335 -0.73 36.39 4.37
C GLY A 335 0.45 37.24 3.89
N GLY A 336 0.48 37.63 2.61
CA GLY A 336 1.54 38.47 2.03
C GLY A 336 1.15 39.94 1.83
N GLY A 337 0.03 40.39 2.41
CA GLY A 337 -0.54 41.74 2.23
C GLY A 337 -0.39 42.68 3.43
N GLU A 338 0.23 42.24 4.52
CA GLU A 338 0.50 43.06 5.71
C GLU A 338 2.02 43.21 5.89
N GLY A 339 2.56 44.32 5.37
CA GLY A 339 3.99 44.68 5.40
C GLY A 339 4.23 46.11 4.91
#